data_AF-Q4BVS3-F1
#
_entry.id   AF-Q4BVS3-F1
#
_cell.length_a   1.000
_cell.length_b   1.000
_cell.length_c   1.000
_cell.angle_alpha   90.00
_cell.angle_beta   90.00
_cell.angle_gamma   90.00
#
_symmetry.space_group_name_H-M   'P 1'
#
loop_
_entity.id
_entity.type
_entity.pdbx_description
1 polymer ?
#
loop_
_entity_poly.entity_id
_entity_poly.type
_entity_poly.pdbx_seq_one_letter_code
_entity_poly.pdbx_strand_id
1 'polypeptide(L)'
;MFQIVGFYSINHKGKQIGATILKKEKKESYRVVFGFECGGISPLQSEEEFAGCLARLETGLKDLPKGEILTIHFGTFRDDNQRQQELGELTNLNPELALLIGGTRKRVQDLTKEGIRKISFLRFYLTYTMEQGQEKKLI
;
A
#
# COMPACT_ATOMS: atom_id res chain seq x y z
N MET A 1 24.53 -11.82 -3.68
CA MET A 1 23.06 -11.73 -3.71
C MET A 1 22.59 -11.17 -2.35
N PHE A 2 21.33 -10.73 -2.23
CA PHE A 2 20.75 -10.32 -0.94
C PHE A 2 19.90 -11.46 -0.40
N GLN A 3 20.02 -11.72 0.90
CA GLN A 3 19.22 -12.73 1.60
C GLN A 3 18.38 -12.06 2.68
N ILE A 4 17.14 -12.53 2.86
CA ILE A 4 16.30 -12.07 3.97
C ILE A 4 16.88 -12.63 5.27
N VAL A 5 17.13 -11.75 6.23
CA VAL A 5 17.64 -12.12 7.56
C VAL A 5 16.63 -11.85 8.66
N GLY A 6 15.56 -11.11 8.37
CA GLY A 6 14.48 -10.91 9.32
C GLY A 6 13.43 -9.92 8.85
N PHE A 7 12.41 -9.79 9.69
CA PHE A 7 11.35 -8.80 9.56
C PHE A 7 11.35 -7.93 10.81
N TYR A 8 11.00 -6.67 10.65
CA TYR A 8 10.91 -5.70 11.73
C TYR A 8 9.60 -4.94 11.64
N SER A 9 9.02 -4.60 12.79
CA SER A 9 7.84 -3.75 12.87
C SER A 9 8.07 -2.64 13.89
N ILE A 10 7.67 -1.43 13.51
CA ILE A 10 7.69 -0.26 14.39
C ILE A 10 6.34 0.42 14.42
N ASN A 11 6.01 0.99 15.56
CA ASN A 11 5.01 2.02 15.62
C ASN A 11 5.72 3.38 15.59
N HIS A 12 5.54 4.13 14.49
CA HIS A 12 6.08 5.48 14.36
C HIS A 12 4.93 6.47 14.17
N LYS A 13 4.77 7.40 15.11
CA LYS A 13 3.70 8.43 15.11
C LYS A 13 2.30 7.83 14.93
N GLY A 14 2.01 6.70 15.59
CA GLY A 14 0.73 6.01 15.52
C GLY A 14 0.52 5.15 14.26
N LYS A 15 1.52 5.06 13.38
CA LYS A 15 1.48 4.20 12.19
C LYS A 15 2.34 2.95 12.42
N GLN A 16 1.73 1.79 12.24
CA GLN A 16 2.45 0.52 12.20
C GLN A 16 3.19 0.42 10.85
N ILE A 17 4.52 0.38 10.89
CA ILE A 17 5.37 0.24 9.72
C ILE A 17 6.08 -1.11 9.81
N GLY A 18 5.99 -1.89 8.75
CA GLY A 18 6.73 -3.13 8.58
C GLY A 18 7.93 -2.93 7.65
N ALA A 19 9.01 -3.67 7.91
CA ALA A 19 10.16 -3.69 7.04
C ALA A 19 10.80 -5.08 6.97
N THR A 20 11.37 -5.40 5.82
CA THR A 20 12.19 -6.60 5.61
C THR A 20 13.66 -6.22 5.68
N ILE A 21 14.45 -6.95 6.46
CA ILE A 21 15.89 -6.76 6.58
C ILE A 21 16.60 -7.76 5.67
N LEU A 22 17.45 -7.25 4.79
CA LEU A 22 18.26 -8.02 3.85
C LEU A 22 19.74 -7.88 4.20
N LYS A 23 20.51 -8.97 4.15
CA LYS A 23 21.97 -8.95 4.26
C LYS A 23 22.60 -9.30 2.91
N LYS A 24 23.68 -8.58 2.57
CA LYS A 24 24.50 -8.90 1.39
C LYS A 24 25.48 -10.02 1.75
N GLU A 25 25.48 -11.12 1.01
CA GLU A 25 26.24 -12.34 1.38
C GLU A 25 27.76 -12.15 1.60
N LYS A 26 28.38 -11.21 0.88
CA LYS A 26 29.85 -11.05 0.83
C LYS A 26 30.35 -9.75 1.45
N LYS A 27 29.48 -8.96 2.10
CA LYS A 27 29.84 -7.68 2.75
C LYS A 27 29.00 -7.50 4.00
N GLU A 28 29.56 -6.85 5.02
CA GLU A 28 28.79 -6.32 6.16
C GLU A 28 27.98 -5.10 5.70
N SER A 29 26.92 -5.39 4.94
CA SER A 29 25.97 -4.43 4.40
C SER A 29 24.57 -4.98 4.59
N TYR A 30 23.73 -4.17 5.21
CA TYR A 30 22.33 -4.45 5.47
C TYR A 30 21.47 -3.51 4.64
N ARG A 31 20.36 -4.01 4.13
CA ARG A 31 19.34 -3.21 3.46
C ARG A 31 18.01 -3.43 4.13
N VAL A 32 17.39 -2.34 4.54
CA VAL A 32 16.02 -2.33 5.05
C VAL A 32 15.10 -2.00 3.88
N VAL A 33 14.04 -2.76 3.71
CA VAL A 33 12.98 -2.52 2.71
C VAL A 33 11.70 -2.20 3.44
N PHE A 34 11.29 -0.94 3.40
CA PHE A 34 10.04 -0.48 4.01
C PHE A 34 8.90 -0.61 3.00
N GLY A 35 7.81 -1.25 3.42
CA GLY A 35 6.59 -1.39 2.61
C GLY A 35 5.49 -0.50 3.15
N PHE A 36 4.87 0.30 2.27
CA PHE A 36 3.74 1.14 2.62
C PHE A 36 2.58 0.86 1.67
N GLU A 37 1.38 0.67 2.21
CA GLU A 37 0.15 0.70 1.43
C GLU A 37 -0.51 2.08 1.61
N CYS A 38 -0.83 2.72 0.50
CA CYS A 38 -1.52 3.99 0.45
C CYS A 38 -2.90 3.79 -0.17
N GLY A 39 -3.85 4.67 0.15
CA GLY A 39 -5.11 4.75 -0.57
C GLY A 39 -4.81 4.86 -2.07
N GLY A 40 -5.36 3.93 -2.86
CA GLY A 40 -5.10 3.87 -4.29
C GLY A 40 -5.48 5.18 -5.00
N ILE A 41 -4.84 5.43 -6.14
CA ILE A 41 -5.32 6.44 -7.08
C ILE A 41 -6.63 5.91 -7.66
N SER A 42 -7.73 6.61 -7.42
CA SER A 42 -9.05 6.22 -7.92
C SER A 42 -9.34 6.98 -9.22
N PRO A 43 -9.94 6.32 -10.24
CA PRO A 43 -10.42 7.00 -11.44
C PRO A 43 -11.48 8.08 -11.16
N LEU A 44 -12.04 8.10 -9.95
CA LEU A 44 -13.07 9.06 -9.51
C LEU A 44 -12.49 10.30 -8.82
N GLN A 45 -11.16 10.40 -8.70
CA GLN A 45 -10.52 11.58 -8.11
C GLN A 45 -10.67 12.79 -9.02
N SER A 46 -10.83 13.98 -8.43
CA SER A 46 -10.74 15.22 -9.19
C SER A 46 -9.30 15.43 -9.70
N GLU A 47 -9.14 16.26 -10.72
CA GLU A 47 -7.82 16.63 -11.23
C GLU A 47 -6.94 17.26 -10.14
N GLU A 48 -7.55 18.05 -9.25
CA GLU A 48 -6.89 18.69 -8.11
C GLU A 48 -6.40 17.66 -7.08
N GLU A 49 -7.22 16.66 -6.76
CA GLU A 49 -6.85 15.56 -5.86
C GLU A 49 -5.70 14.72 -6.42
N PHE A 50 -5.75 14.45 -7.73
CA PHE A 50 -4.70 13.73 -8.44
C PHE A 50 -3.38 14.53 -8.45
N ALA A 51 -3.43 15.81 -8.81
CA ALA A 51 -2.28 16.71 -8.77
C ALA A 51 -1.69 16.81 -7.36
N GLY A 52 -2.52 16.91 -6.32
CA GLY A 52 -2.08 16.90 -4.93
C GLY A 52 -1.38 15.59 -4.53
N CYS A 53 -1.84 14.44 -5.03
CA CYS A 53 -1.17 13.16 -4.84
C CYS A 53 0.22 13.15 -5.49
N LEU A 54 0.34 13.62 -6.74
CA LEU A 54 1.61 13.70 -7.45
C LEU A 54 2.60 14.63 -6.75
N ALA A 55 2.15 15.81 -6.29
CA ALA A 55 2.99 16.75 -5.56
C ALA A 55 3.56 16.14 -4.28
N ARG A 56 2.75 15.39 -3.51
CA ARG A 56 3.22 14.68 -2.31
C ARG A 56 4.25 13.60 -2.63
N LEU A 57 4.06 12.87 -3.73
CA LEU A 57 5.03 11.88 -4.19
C LEU A 57 6.35 12.53 -4.61
N GLU A 58 6.28 13.63 -5.35
CA GLU A 58 7.46 14.39 -5.77
C GLU A 58 8.22 14.93 -4.55
N THR A 59 7.53 15.48 -3.56
CA THR A 59 8.16 15.91 -2.30
C THR A 59 8.85 14.75 -1.59
N GLY A 60 8.17 13.60 -1.43
CA GLY A 60 8.77 12.43 -0.77
C GLY A 60 9.96 11.84 -1.53
N LEU A 61 9.99 12.00 -2.86
CA LEU A 61 11.11 11.58 -3.70
C LEU A 61 12.35 12.48 -3.59
N LYS A 62 12.18 13.77 -3.26
CA LYS A 62 13.31 14.71 -3.08
C LYS A 62 14.23 14.27 -1.95
N ASP A 63 13.66 13.68 -0.90
CA ASP A 63 14.41 13.22 0.27
C ASP A 63 15.01 11.80 0.10
N LEU A 64 14.88 11.18 -1.08
CA LEU A 64 15.39 9.83 -1.32
C LEU A 64 16.93 9.81 -1.29
N PRO A 65 17.58 9.06 -0.39
CA PRO A 65 19.04 9.01 -0.33
C PRO A 65 19.65 8.46 -1.62
N LYS A 66 20.82 8.97 -2.00
CA LYS A 66 21.51 8.52 -3.22
C LYS A 66 21.77 7.00 -3.18
N GLY A 67 21.46 6.36 -4.31
CA GLY A 67 21.67 4.92 -4.52
C GLY A 67 20.58 4.03 -3.88
N GLU A 68 19.56 4.61 -3.26
CA GLU A 68 18.35 3.88 -2.88
C GLU A 68 17.31 3.86 -4.00
N ILE A 69 16.44 2.88 -3.91
CA ILE A 69 15.39 2.58 -4.88
C ILE A 69 14.04 2.73 -4.16
N LEU A 70 13.15 3.51 -4.78
CA LEU A 70 11.72 3.46 -4.53
C LEU A 70 11.07 2.63 -5.64
N THR A 71 10.36 1.57 -5.27
CA THR A 71 9.51 0.80 -6.18
C THR A 71 8.06 1.13 -5.94
N ILE A 72 7.36 1.52 -7.00
CA ILE A 72 5.93 1.81 -6.98
C ILE A 72 5.20 0.62 -7.61
N HIS A 73 4.30 0.01 -6.84
CA HIS A 73 3.43 -1.07 -7.31
C HIS A 73 1.99 -0.62 -7.21
N PHE A 74 1.37 -0.38 -8.35
CA PHE A 74 -0.03 -0.01 -8.46
C PHE A 74 -0.76 -1.00 -9.35
N GLY A 75 -2.06 -1.12 -9.14
CA GLY A 75 -2.89 -1.97 -9.96
C GLY A 75 -4.34 -1.92 -9.56
N THR A 76 -5.16 -2.68 -10.28
CA THR A 76 -6.56 -2.86 -9.93
C THR A 76 -6.90 -4.34 -9.92
N PHE A 77 -7.70 -4.75 -8.95
CA PHE A 77 -8.25 -6.10 -8.87
C PHE A 77 -9.77 -6.07 -8.94
N ARG A 78 -10.35 -7.12 -9.53
CA ARG A 78 -11.79 -7.38 -9.50
C ARG A 78 -12.07 -8.29 -8.33
N ASP A 79 -12.34 -7.69 -7.19
CA ASP A 79 -12.66 -8.41 -5.97
C ASP A 79 -13.74 -7.66 -5.21
N ASP A 80 -14.75 -8.39 -4.71
CA ASP A 80 -15.77 -7.87 -3.81
C ASP A 80 -15.82 -8.59 -2.46
N ASN A 81 -14.92 -9.54 -2.18
CA ASN A 81 -14.95 -10.35 -0.96
C ASN A 81 -15.03 -9.49 0.31
N GLN A 82 -14.14 -8.49 0.43
CA GLN A 82 -14.14 -7.57 1.57
C GLN A 82 -15.49 -6.83 1.69
N ARG A 83 -16.04 -6.33 0.58
CA ARG A 83 -17.29 -5.60 0.60
C ARG A 83 -18.49 -6.50 0.93
N GLN A 84 -18.47 -7.75 0.47
CA GLN A 84 -19.48 -8.75 0.81
C GLN A 84 -19.44 -9.09 2.30
N GLN A 85 -18.25 -9.18 2.89
CA GLN A 85 -18.07 -9.39 4.32
C GLN A 85 -18.64 -8.21 5.12
N GLU A 86 -18.23 -6.98 4.81
CA GLU A 86 -18.74 -5.76 5.47
C GLU A 86 -20.27 -5.67 5.43
N LEU A 87 -20.87 -5.93 4.26
CA LEU A 87 -22.33 -5.92 4.12
C LEU A 87 -22.99 -7.09 4.86
N GLY A 88 -22.32 -8.24 4.98
CA GLY A 88 -22.77 -9.35 5.80
C GLY A 88 -22.81 -9.00 7.29
N GLU A 89 -21.74 -8.39 7.80
CA GLU A 89 -21.66 -7.91 9.18
C GLU A 89 -22.72 -6.84 9.45
N LEU A 90 -22.92 -5.90 8.52
CA LEU A 90 -23.93 -4.85 8.64
C LEU A 90 -25.37 -5.40 8.65
N THR A 91 -25.61 -6.49 7.91
CA THR A 91 -26.91 -7.19 7.92
C THR A 91 -27.21 -7.76 9.30
N ASN A 92 -26.20 -8.32 9.97
CA ASN A 92 -26.36 -8.86 11.32
C ASN A 92 -26.66 -7.77 12.36
N LEU A 93 -26.10 -6.57 12.16
CA LEU A 93 -26.30 -5.42 13.06
C LEU A 93 -27.63 -4.70 12.85
N ASN A 94 -28.20 -4.74 11.64
CA ASN A 94 -29.44 -4.02 11.27
C ASN A 94 -30.38 -4.93 10.46
N PRO A 95 -31.03 -5.92 11.08
CA PRO A 95 -31.86 -6.90 10.38
C PRO A 95 -33.00 -6.27 9.57
N GLU A 96 -33.56 -5.15 10.04
CA GLU A 96 -34.60 -4.39 9.36
C GLU A 96 -34.17 -3.83 7.99
N LEU A 97 -32.86 -3.66 7.77
CA LEU A 97 -32.29 -3.21 6.50
C LEU A 97 -31.84 -4.38 5.60
N ALA A 98 -32.08 -5.64 5.99
CA ALA A 98 -31.55 -6.81 5.30
C ALA A 98 -31.92 -6.85 3.80
N LEU A 99 -33.12 -6.40 3.43
CA LEU A 99 -33.54 -6.34 2.02
C LEU A 99 -32.69 -5.35 1.21
N LEU A 100 -32.49 -4.13 1.73
CA LEU A 100 -31.69 -3.09 1.09
C LEU A 100 -30.21 -3.50 1.01
N ILE A 101 -29.69 -4.09 2.08
CA ILE A 101 -28.32 -4.60 2.15
C ILE A 101 -28.13 -5.77 1.17
N GLY A 102 -29.09 -6.69 1.10
CA GLY A 102 -29.10 -7.82 0.16
C GLY A 102 -29.08 -7.36 -1.30
N GLY A 103 -29.92 -6.39 -1.67
CA GLY A 103 -29.89 -5.77 -3.00
C GLY A 103 -28.54 -5.12 -3.31
N THR A 104 -27.93 -4.47 -2.31
CA THR A 104 -26.59 -3.87 -2.45
C THR A 104 -25.52 -4.94 -2.65
N ARG A 105 -25.57 -6.05 -1.89
CA ARG A 105 -24.64 -7.19 -2.05
C ARG A 105 -24.73 -7.78 -3.45
N LYS A 106 -25.95 -8.00 -3.95
CA LYS A 106 -26.17 -8.51 -5.31
C LYS A 106 -25.63 -7.55 -6.37
N ARG A 107 -25.94 -6.26 -6.27
CA ARG A 107 -25.41 -5.23 -7.18
C ARG A 107 -23.89 -5.17 -7.19
N VAL A 108 -23.25 -5.22 -6.02
CA VAL A 108 -21.78 -5.23 -5.91
C VAL A 108 -21.17 -6.44 -6.58
N GLN A 109 -21.78 -7.62 -6.42
CA GLN A 109 -21.33 -8.84 -7.08
C GLN A 109 -21.45 -8.75 -8.60
N ASP A 110 -22.58 -8.24 -9.10
CA ASP A 110 -22.82 -8.13 -10.54
C ASP A 110 -21.84 -7.14 -11.19
N LEU A 111 -21.64 -5.97 -10.59
CA LEU A 111 -20.64 -4.99 -11.06
C LEU A 111 -19.21 -5.54 -11.04
N THR A 112 -18.89 -6.44 -10.11
CA THR A 112 -17.57 -7.10 -10.04
C THR A 112 -17.42 -8.15 -11.14
N LYS A 113 -18.47 -8.96 -11.38
CA LYS A 113 -18.52 -9.95 -12.48
C LYS A 113 -18.41 -9.27 -13.86
N GLU A 114 -19.07 -8.14 -14.03
CA GLU A 114 -19.01 -7.30 -15.24
C GLU A 114 -17.65 -6.57 -15.38
N GLY A 115 -16.82 -6.58 -14.34
CA GLY A 115 -15.51 -5.94 -14.35
C GLY A 115 -15.55 -4.42 -14.26
N ILE A 116 -16.72 -3.86 -13.95
CA ILE A 116 -16.96 -2.43 -13.76
C ILE A 116 -16.39 -2.00 -12.42
N ARG A 117 -16.65 -2.77 -11.35
CA ARG A 117 -16.08 -2.49 -10.03
C ARG A 117 -14.62 -2.96 -9.98
N LYS A 118 -13.73 -2.04 -9.62
CA LYS A 118 -12.29 -2.28 -9.46
C LYS A 118 -11.82 -1.72 -8.13
N ILE A 119 -11.07 -2.50 -7.38
CA ILE A 119 -10.34 -2.03 -6.20
C ILE A 119 -8.94 -1.62 -6.67
N SER A 120 -8.61 -0.34 -6.58
CA SER A 120 -7.26 0.15 -6.83
C SER A 120 -6.41 0.04 -5.57
N PHE A 121 -5.16 -0.38 -5.75
CA PHE A 121 -4.15 -0.35 -4.69
C PHE A 121 -2.92 0.42 -5.17
N LEU A 122 -2.23 1.03 -4.21
CA LEU A 122 -0.97 1.71 -4.45
C LEU A 122 -0.01 1.36 -3.30
N ARG A 123 1.08 0.71 -3.64
CA ARG A 123 2.11 0.24 -2.70
C ARG A 123 3.46 0.85 -3.05
N PHE A 124 4.19 1.23 -2.02
CA PHE A 124 5.54 1.76 -2.13
C PHE A 124 6.50 0.83 -1.40
N TYR A 125 7.62 0.52 -2.03
CA TYR A 125 8.74 -0.17 -1.40
C TYR A 125 9.97 0.72 -1.46
N LEU A 126 10.43 1.15 -0.29
CA LEU A 126 11.59 2.01 -0.15
C LEU A 126 12.76 1.22 0.40
N THR A 127 13.91 1.30 -0.26
CA THR A 127 15.15 0.70 0.24
C THR A 127 15.98 1.71 1.02
N TYR A 128 16.65 1.22 2.07
CA TYR A 128 17.64 1.96 2.82
C TYR A 128 18.81 1.04 3.16
N THR A 129 19.97 1.32 2.60
CA THR A 129 21.17 0.47 2.65
C THR A 129 22.18 1.07 3.62
N MET A 130 22.54 0.30 4.63
CA MET A 130 23.61 0.58 5.59
C MET A 130 24.86 -0.19 5.17
N GLU A 131 25.95 0.53 4.91
CA GLU A 131 27.28 -0.04 4.71
C GLU A 131 28.17 0.36 5.89
N GLN A 132 29.02 -0.53 6.38
CA GLN A 132 29.98 -0.19 7.44
C GLN A 132 30.84 1.01 7.03
N GLY A 133 30.83 2.08 7.85
CA GLY A 133 31.70 3.24 7.71
C GLY A 133 31.20 4.38 6.82
N GLN A 134 29.93 4.40 6.39
CA GLN A 134 29.36 5.51 5.61
C GLN A 134 28.05 6.04 6.19
N GLU A 135 28.04 7.32 6.59
CA GLU A 135 26.81 8.10 6.72
C GLU A 135 26.36 8.55 5.31
N LYS A 136 25.13 8.21 4.93
CA LYS A 136 24.56 8.67 3.66
C LYS A 136 24.06 10.11 3.80
N LYS A 137 24.66 11.03 3.03
CA LYS A 137 24.15 12.40 2.87
C LYS A 137 22.81 12.37 2.12
N LEU A 138 21.83 13.08 2.65
CA LEU A 138 20.58 13.43 1.95
C LEU A 138 20.92 14.36 0.77
N ILE A 139 20.08 14.37 -0.27
CA ILE A 139 20.24 15.20 -1.48
C ILE A 139 19.85 16.64 -1.16
#